data_AF-A0A9D2MEN5-F1
#
_entry.id   AF-A0A9D2MEN5-F1
#
_cell.length_a   1.000
_cell.length_b   1.000
_cell.length_c   1.000
_cell.angle_alpha   90.00
_cell.angle_beta   90.00
_cell.angle_gamma   90.00
#
_symmetry.space_group_name_H-M   'P 1'
#
loop_
_entity.id
_entity.type
_entity.pdbx_description
1 polymer ?
#
loop_
_entity_poly.entity_id
_entity_poly.type
_entity_poly.pdbx_seq_one_letter_code
_entity_poly.pdbx_strand_id
1 'polypeptide(L)' 'MLTVRGVVTLLVLVVLFALAVVWIARHGGWKGEGCCGNCASCHERCEHPQQPPKQN' A
#
# COMPACT_ATOMS: atom_id res chain seq x y z
N MET A 1 -29.90 12.65 8.34
CA MET A 1 -29.60 13.63 7.28
C MET A 1 -28.14 13.98 7.37
N LEU A 2 -27.33 13.70 6.35
CA LEU A 2 -25.97 14.24 6.31
C LEU A 2 -26.11 15.76 6.25
N THR A 3 -25.73 16.45 7.31
CA THR A 3 -25.68 17.90 7.31
C THR A 3 -24.57 18.33 6.35
N VAL A 4 -24.68 19.55 5.79
CA VAL A 4 -23.65 20.11 4.90
C VAL A 4 -22.26 20.02 5.55
N ARG A 5 -22.18 20.21 6.88
CA ARG A 5 -20.95 20.04 7.66
C ARG A 5 -20.42 18.60 7.59
N GLY A 6 -21.29 17.59 7.72
CA GLY A 6 -20.92 16.18 7.60
C GLY A 6 -20.41 15.80 6.20
N VAL A 7 -21.04 16.33 5.14
CA VAL A 7 -20.60 16.09 3.76
C VAL A 7 -19.22 16.71 3.53
N VAL A 8 -19.03 17.97 3.95
CA VAL A 8 -17.74 18.67 3.80
C VAL A 8 -16.63 17.94 4.55
N THR A 9 -16.87 17.49 5.78
CA THR A 9 -15.88 16.71 6.53
C THR A 9 -15.49 15.42 5.85
N LEU A 10 -16.45 14.69 5.25
CA LEU A 10 -16.17 13.45 4.53
C LEU A 10 -15.34 13.69 3.26
N LEU A 11 -15.68 14.73 2.49
CA LEU A 11 -14.92 15.10 1.29
C LEU A 11 -13.46 15.44 1.64
N VAL A 12 -13.25 16.24 2.69
CA VAL A 12 -11.90 16.58 3.15
C VAL A 12 -11.13 15.33 3.57
N LEU A 13 -11.74 14.42 4.33
CA LEU A 13 -11.09 13.17 4.74
C LEU A 13 -10.70 12.29 3.55
N VAL A 14 -11.58 12.14 2.55
CA VAL A 14 -11.29 11.34 1.35
C VAL A 14 -10.13 11.94 0.56
N VAL A 15 -10.11 13.27 0.39
CA VAL A 15 -9.02 13.95 -0.33
C VAL A 15 -7.70 13.79 0.41
N LEU A 16 -7.68 13.99 1.73
CA LEU A 16 -6.47 13.83 2.55
C LEU A 16 -5.95 12.38 2.51
N PHE A 17 -6.83 11.40 2.60
CA PHE A 17 -6.47 9.99 2.51
C PHE A 17 -5.88 9.64 1.14
N ALA A 18 -6.52 10.08 0.05
CA ALA A 18 -6.02 9.86 -1.30
C ALA A 18 -4.63 10.49 -1.51
N LEU A 19 -4.41 11.71 -1.01
CA LEU A 19 -3.10 12.37 -1.06
C LEU A 19 -2.04 11.59 -0.27
N ALA A 20 -2.37 11.08 0.93
CA ALA A 20 -1.46 10.26 1.71
C ALA A 20 -1.09 8.97 0.97
N VAL A 21 -2.06 8.26 0.38
CA VAL A 21 -1.81 7.03 -0.39
C VAL A 21 -0.95 7.31 -1.63
N VAL A 22 -1.25 8.37 -2.38
CA VAL A 22 -0.46 8.75 -3.56
C VAL A 22 0.96 9.16 -3.16
N TRP A 23 1.11 9.88 -2.05
CA TRP A 23 2.42 10.25 -1.52
C TRP A 23 3.23 9.02 -1.14
N ILE A 24 2.63 8.09 -0.40
CA ILE A 24 3.23 6.80 -0.03
C ILE A 24 3.61 6.00 -1.30
N ALA A 25 2.73 5.94 -2.30
CA ALA A 25 3.01 5.23 -3.56
C ALA A 25 4.16 5.86 -4.36
N ARG A 26 4.30 7.20 -4.33
CA ARG A 26 5.32 7.93 -5.09
C ARG A 26 6.68 8.03 -4.38
N HIS A 27 6.69 8.03 -3.05
CA HIS A 27 7.90 8.12 -2.22
C HIS A 27 8.43 6.74 -1.76
N GLY A 28 7.90 5.64 -2.31
CA GLY A 28 8.48 4.31 -2.10
C GLY A 28 7.89 3.52 -0.92
N GLY A 29 6.69 3.82 -0.47
CA GLY A 29 6.02 3.06 0.59
C GLY A 29 5.70 1.60 0.22
N TRP A 30 5.83 1.22 -1.05
CA TRP A 30 5.72 -0.16 -1.54
C TRP A 30 7.04 -0.65 -2.14
N LYS A 31 8.14 0.03 -1.84
CA LYS A 31 9.47 -0.32 -2.34
C LYS A 31 10.21 -1.11 -1.27
N GLY A 32 9.80 -2.35 -1.05
CA GLY A 32 10.48 -3.28 -0.14
C GLY A 32 9.64 -4.49 0.26
N GLU A 33 10.07 -5.66 -0.22
CA GLU A 33 10.00 -6.97 0.45
C GLU A 33 8.65 -7.54 0.90
N GLY A 34 8.21 -8.58 0.17
CA GLY A 34 7.34 -9.61 0.74
C GLY A 34 6.18 -9.98 -0.16
N CYS A 35 5.95 -11.29 -0.29
CA CYS A 35 4.85 -11.91 -1.02
C CYS A 35 3.49 -11.27 -0.67
N CYS A 36 2.99 -10.36 -1.51
CA CYS A 36 1.63 -9.80 -1.42
C CYS A 36 0.63 -10.74 -2.12
N GLY A 37 0.50 -11.96 -1.58
CA GLY A 37 -0.43 -12.99 -2.05
C GLY A 37 -0.68 -14.02 -0.96
N ASN A 38 -1.56 -15.00 -1.21
CA ASN A 38 -1.77 -16.08 -0.25
C ASN A 38 -0.45 -16.84 -0.03
N CYS A 39 0.02 -16.91 1.21
CA CYS A 39 1.24 -17.64 1.59
C CYS A 39 1.23 -19.14 1.23
N ALA A 40 0.10 -19.68 0.74
CA ALA A 40 0.00 -21.03 0.20
C ALA A 40 0.89 -21.27 -1.04
N SER A 41 1.20 -20.23 -1.82
CA SER A 41 2.05 -20.35 -3.03
C SER A 41 3.54 -20.10 -2.78
N CYS A 42 3.98 -19.81 -1.55
CA CYS A 42 5.36 -19.44 -1.25
C CYS A 42 5.92 -20.13 -0.01
N HIS A 43 5.77 -21.46 0.08
CA HIS A 43 6.39 -22.24 1.15
C HIS A 43 7.94 -22.27 1.03
N GLU A 44 8.49 -22.47 -0.17
CA GLU A 44 9.94 -22.60 -0.37
C GLU A 44 10.71 -21.27 -0.38
N ARG A 45 10.04 -20.12 -0.55
CA ARG A 45 10.72 -18.80 -0.66
C ARG A 45 10.90 -18.08 0.69
N CYS A 46 10.31 -18.59 1.77
CA CYS A 46 10.36 -17.95 3.08
C CYS A 46 11.53 -18.42 3.96
N GLU A 47 12.09 -19.60 3.70
CA GLU A 47 13.14 -20.18 4.56
C GLU A 47 14.56 -19.70 4.21
N HIS A 48 14.76 -19.17 2.98
CA HIS A 48 16.01 -18.55 2.57
C HIS A 48 15.75 -17.17 1.94
N PRO A 49 16.04 -16.05 2.64
CA PRO A 49 16.05 -14.73 2.03
C PRO A 49 17.27 -14.61 1.11
N GLN A 50 17.18 -15.19 -0.09
CA GLN A 50 18.15 -14.93 -1.14
C GLN A 50 17.94 -13.50 -1.64
N GLN A 51 18.98 -12.69 -1.47
CA GLN A 51 19.09 -11.35 -2.04
C GLN A 51 18.81 -11.41 -3.55
N PRO A 52 18.09 -10.44 -4.14
CA PRO A 52 17.57 -10.57 -5.49
C PRO A 52 18.69 -10.45 -6.55
N PRO A 53 18.84 -11.38 -7.52
CA PRO A 53 19.51 -11.04 -8.76
C PRO A 53 18.55 -10.22 -9.64
N LYS A 54 19.13 -9.12 -10.15
CA LYS A 54 18.57 -8.13 -11.09
C LYS A 54 17.72 -8.77 -12.20
N GLN A 55 16.56 -8.16 -12.50
CA GLN A 55 15.90 -8.34 -13.79
C GLN A 55 15.98 -7.04 -14.59
N ASN A 56 16.93 -7.05 -15.54
CA ASN A 56 17.45 -5.96 -16.38
C ASN A 56 18.38 -4.95 -15.69
#